data_AF-E4Z2F3-F1
#
_entry.id   AF-E4Z2F3-F1
#
_cell.length_a   1.000
_cell.length_b   1.000
_cell.length_c   1.000
_cell.angle_alpha   90.00
_cell.angle_beta   90.00
_cell.angle_gamma   90.00
#
_symmetry.space_group_name_H-M   'P 1'
#
loop_
_entity.id
_entity.type
_entity.pdbx_description
1 polymer ?
#
loop_
_entity_poly.entity_id
_entity_poly.type
_entity_poly.pdbx_seq_one_letter_code
_entity_poly.pdbx_strand_id
1 'polypeptide(L)'
;ENSRTLPEGSHNLAQGGYGKPQDNIDRSCKDFKQCYRCLNEEFGDTSKGCAGEEFGYRFDLLTNADGSKDVQCTNSLGSCRRSVCECDLQLARALSKYESEWDESLHSVKGDFDRETTCAVPPGGGNPILECCGDKTTFPFNQPRRANQCCDGPEAKPLGQC
;
A
#
# COMPACT_ATOMS: atom_id res chain seq x y z
N GLU A 1 15.67 -8.88 9.27
CA GLU A 1 14.57 -8.27 10.04
C GLU A 1 13.30 -8.51 9.24
N ASN A 2 12.53 -9.52 9.65
CA ASN A 2 11.57 -10.19 8.78
C ASN A 2 10.18 -10.00 9.37
N SER A 3 9.45 -8.95 8.99
CA SER A 3 8.02 -8.82 9.33
C SER A 3 7.15 -8.89 8.06
N ARG A 4 5.92 -9.38 8.22
CA ARG A 4 4.89 -9.52 7.16
C ARG A 4 4.18 -8.18 6.93
N THR A 5 3.90 -7.46 8.02
CA THR A 5 3.63 -6.02 8.03
C THR A 5 4.95 -5.26 7.94
N LEU A 6 4.92 -3.94 7.66
CA LEU A 6 6.13 -3.11 7.58
C LEU A 6 7.05 -3.41 8.78
N PRO A 7 8.32 -3.78 8.56
CA PRO A 7 9.27 -3.93 9.65
C PRO A 7 9.26 -2.66 10.52
N GLU A 8 9.35 -2.81 11.85
CA GLU A 8 9.65 -1.66 12.70
C GLU A 8 10.92 -0.97 12.16
N GLY A 9 10.81 0.32 11.81
CA GLY A 9 11.93 1.07 11.23
C GLY A 9 12.20 0.85 9.74
N SER A 10 11.24 0.34 8.94
CA SER A 10 11.44 0.20 7.50
C SER A 10 11.47 1.55 6.78
N HIS A 11 12.66 2.13 6.67
CA HIS A 11 12.91 3.37 5.91
C HIS A 11 12.67 3.22 4.38
N ASN A 12 12.41 2.00 3.90
CA ASN A 12 12.05 1.71 2.51
C ASN A 12 10.67 1.04 2.44
N LEU A 13 9.61 1.82 2.66
CA LEU A 13 8.21 1.36 2.65
C LEU A 13 7.79 0.67 1.33
N ALA A 14 8.48 0.97 0.23
CA ALA A 14 8.24 0.37 -1.08
C ALA A 14 9.02 -0.93 -1.36
N GLN A 15 9.96 -1.34 -0.49
CA GLN A 15 10.75 -2.56 -0.67
C GLN A 15 10.31 -3.68 0.29
N GLY A 16 10.21 -4.90 -0.24
CA GLY A 16 9.99 -6.13 0.53
C GLY A 16 8.57 -6.68 0.51
N GLY A 17 8.44 -8.00 0.70
CA GLY A 17 7.20 -8.77 0.54
C GLY A 17 7.09 -9.38 -0.86
N TYR A 18 6.82 -10.67 -0.94
CA TYR A 18 6.59 -11.41 -2.18
C TYR A 18 5.55 -12.51 -1.93
N GLY A 19 5.03 -13.12 -3.00
CA GLY A 19 3.99 -14.15 -2.89
C GLY A 19 2.56 -13.59 -2.83
N LYS A 20 1.61 -14.49 -2.56
CA LYS A 20 0.18 -14.17 -2.42
C LYS A 20 -0.11 -13.79 -0.96
N PRO A 21 -0.94 -12.77 -0.71
CA PRO A 21 -1.39 -12.48 0.65
C PRO A 21 -2.10 -13.69 1.28
N GLN A 22 -1.77 -14.02 2.55
CA GLN A 22 -2.42 -15.13 3.28
C GLN A 22 -3.77 -14.73 3.89
N ASP A 23 -3.97 -13.45 4.20
CA ASP A 23 -5.19 -12.89 4.83
C ASP A 23 -5.46 -11.47 4.32
N ASN A 24 -6.54 -10.84 4.82
CA ASN A 24 -6.91 -9.49 4.41
C ASN A 24 -5.99 -8.41 5.01
N ILE A 25 -5.36 -8.68 6.16
CA ILE A 25 -4.39 -7.75 6.76
C ILE A 25 -3.14 -7.63 5.90
N ASP A 26 -2.57 -8.75 5.46
CA ASP A 26 -1.42 -8.77 4.55
C ASP A 26 -1.77 -8.29 3.16
N ARG A 27 -3.02 -8.51 2.70
CA ARG A 27 -3.51 -7.86 1.48
C ARG A 27 -3.48 -6.34 1.64
N SER A 28 -3.93 -5.82 2.77
CA SER A 28 -3.90 -4.39 3.08
C SER A 28 -2.47 -3.84 3.09
N CYS A 29 -1.52 -4.58 3.68
CA CYS A 29 -0.10 -4.22 3.64
C CYS A 29 0.49 -4.27 2.22
N LYS A 30 0.07 -5.24 1.40
CA LYS A 30 0.48 -5.32 -0.01
C LYS A 30 -0.05 -4.12 -0.80
N ASP A 31 -1.31 -3.76 -0.63
CA ASP A 31 -1.94 -2.63 -1.32
C ASP A 31 -1.27 -1.31 -0.92
N PHE A 32 -0.96 -1.14 0.37
CA PHE A 32 -0.16 -0.02 0.88
C PHE A 32 1.22 0.08 0.21
N LYS A 33 1.95 -1.03 0.12
CA LYS A 33 3.26 -1.08 -0.55
C LYS A 33 3.16 -0.70 -2.03
N GLN A 34 2.10 -1.15 -2.70
CA GLN A 34 1.83 -0.78 -4.09
C GLN A 34 1.55 0.72 -4.22
N CYS A 35 0.78 1.30 -3.30
CA CYS A 35 0.52 2.74 -3.23
C CYS A 35 1.84 3.52 -3.14
N TYR A 36 2.75 3.14 -2.22
CA TYR A 36 4.07 3.79 -2.08
C TYR A 36 5.01 3.57 -3.25
N ARG A 37 4.93 2.42 -3.93
CA ARG A 37 5.63 2.21 -5.20
C ARG A 37 5.18 3.22 -6.24
N CYS A 38 3.86 3.42 -6.39
CA CYS A 38 3.31 4.38 -7.34
C CYS A 38 3.60 5.84 -6.93
N LEU A 39 3.66 6.14 -5.63
CA LEU A 39 4.12 7.46 -5.15
C LEU A 39 5.55 7.75 -5.61
N ASN A 40 6.46 6.79 -5.47
CA ASN A 40 7.85 6.93 -5.89
C ASN A 40 7.99 7.12 -7.41
N GLU A 41 7.10 6.51 -8.19
CA GLU A 41 7.06 6.66 -9.65
C GLU A 41 6.56 8.06 -10.04
N GLU A 42 5.47 8.53 -9.43
CA GLU A 42 4.79 9.79 -9.78
C GLU A 42 5.51 11.07 -9.30
N PHE A 43 6.15 10.99 -8.14
CA PHE A 43 6.75 12.14 -7.47
C PHE A 43 8.28 12.05 -7.37
N GLY A 44 8.88 10.98 -7.88
CA GLY A 44 10.28 10.65 -7.66
C GLY A 44 10.51 10.05 -6.27
N ASP A 45 11.78 9.84 -5.91
CA ASP A 45 12.17 9.25 -4.63
C ASP A 45 11.56 10.02 -3.46
N THR A 46 10.51 9.45 -2.84
CA THR A 46 9.76 10.12 -1.78
C THR A 46 10.65 10.40 -0.57
N SER A 47 11.76 9.68 -0.39
CA SER A 47 12.76 9.94 0.67
C SER A 47 13.45 11.31 0.57
N LYS A 48 13.29 12.07 -0.52
CA LYS A 48 13.97 13.37 -0.74
C LYS A 48 13.04 14.57 -0.98
N GLY A 49 11.74 14.43 -0.73
CA GLY A 49 10.80 15.54 -0.90
C GLY A 49 9.34 15.24 -0.61
N CYS A 50 9.03 13.99 -0.23
CA CYS A 50 7.67 13.52 0.03
C CYS A 50 7.59 12.53 1.21
N ALA A 51 8.67 12.35 1.96
CA ALA A 51 8.68 11.43 3.09
C ALA A 51 7.71 11.95 4.14
N GLY A 52 6.63 11.19 4.38
CA GLY A 52 5.73 11.42 5.50
C GLY A 52 6.51 11.46 6.83
N GLU A 53 7.60 10.68 6.92
CA GLU A 53 8.50 10.61 8.08
C GLU A 53 9.32 11.90 8.31
N GLU A 54 9.71 12.65 7.28
CA GLU A 54 10.53 13.88 7.44
C GLU A 54 9.69 15.17 7.48
N PHE A 55 8.58 15.25 6.75
CA PHE A 55 7.85 16.52 6.53
C PHE A 55 6.39 16.52 6.97
N GLY A 56 5.83 15.34 7.32
CA GLY A 56 4.43 15.18 7.73
C GLY A 56 3.39 15.59 6.68
N TYR A 57 2.15 15.21 6.92
CA TYR A 57 0.97 15.65 6.16
C TYR A 57 -0.13 16.13 7.10
N ARG A 58 -1.12 16.84 6.54
CA ARG A 58 -2.23 17.42 7.28
C ARG A 58 -3.47 16.56 7.10
N PHE A 59 -4.15 16.28 8.19
CA PHE A 59 -5.44 15.61 8.22
C PHE A 59 -6.32 16.17 9.33
N ASP A 60 -7.63 16.05 9.15
CA ASP A 60 -8.66 16.40 10.12
C ASP A 60 -9.37 15.13 10.59
N LEU A 61 -9.75 15.11 11.87
CA LEU A 61 -10.60 14.07 12.44
C LEU A 61 -12.07 14.47 12.26
N LEU A 62 -12.81 13.62 11.57
CA LEU A 62 -14.23 13.79 11.32
C LEU A 62 -15.04 12.95 12.31
N THR A 63 -16.22 13.45 12.67
CA THR A 63 -17.24 12.67 13.36
C THR A 63 -18.46 12.59 12.46
N ASN A 64 -18.78 11.38 12.01
CA ASN A 64 -19.92 11.12 11.15
C ASN A 64 -21.23 11.28 11.94
N ALA A 65 -22.35 11.36 11.23
CA ALA A 65 -23.67 11.54 11.83
C ALA A 65 -24.07 10.40 12.80
N ASP A 66 -23.54 9.21 12.59
CA ASP A 66 -23.72 8.03 13.45
C ASP A 66 -22.75 7.99 14.65
N GLY A 67 -21.91 9.02 14.80
CA GLY A 67 -20.91 9.12 15.87
C GLY A 67 -19.58 8.41 15.55
N SER A 68 -19.47 7.71 14.43
CA SER A 68 -18.21 7.08 14.02
C SER A 68 -17.13 8.12 13.71
N LYS A 69 -15.87 7.76 13.95
CA LYS A 69 -14.71 8.61 13.67
C LYS A 69 -14.15 8.28 12.30
N ASP A 70 -13.80 9.30 11.54
CA ASP A 70 -13.12 9.16 10.27
C ASP A 70 -12.00 10.20 10.15
N VAL A 71 -11.17 10.06 9.13
CA VAL A 71 -10.05 10.95 8.86
C VAL A 71 -10.17 11.48 7.44
N GLN A 72 -9.89 12.77 7.27
CA GLN A 72 -9.80 13.41 5.96
C GLN A 72 -8.44 14.08 5.84
N CYS A 73 -7.64 13.71 4.83
CA CYS A 73 -6.44 14.50 4.54
C CYS A 73 -6.81 15.86 3.94
N THR A 74 -6.02 16.88 4.23
CA THR A 74 -6.37 18.28 3.89
C THR A 74 -5.34 18.99 3.04
N ASN A 75 -4.22 18.33 2.73
CA ASN A 75 -3.30 18.82 1.70
C ASN A 75 -3.97 18.89 0.32
N SER A 76 -3.48 19.78 -0.53
CA SER A 76 -4.01 19.99 -1.88
C SER A 76 -4.03 18.69 -2.68
N LEU A 77 -5.13 18.44 -3.40
CA LEU A 77 -5.23 17.33 -4.34
C LEU A 77 -4.08 17.40 -5.35
N GLY A 78 -3.48 16.26 -5.69
CA GLY A 78 -2.31 16.20 -6.56
C GLY A 78 -0.96 16.52 -5.89
N SER A 79 -0.95 16.96 -4.62
CA SER A 79 0.28 17.16 -3.87
C SER A 79 0.78 15.85 -3.28
N CYS A 80 2.10 15.69 -3.22
CA CYS A 80 2.69 14.45 -2.71
C CYS A 80 2.29 14.15 -1.25
N ARG A 81 2.20 15.19 -0.41
CA ARG A 81 1.74 15.06 0.99
C ARG A 81 0.30 14.57 1.09
N ARG A 82 -0.59 14.98 0.18
CA ARG A 82 -1.96 14.47 0.11
C ARG A 82 -1.95 13.00 -0.27
N SER A 83 -1.22 12.64 -1.32
CA SER A 83 -1.13 11.26 -1.81
C SER A 83 -0.55 10.29 -0.77
N VAL A 84 0.47 10.71 0.00
CA VAL A 84 0.99 9.95 1.16
C VAL A 84 -0.10 9.72 2.20
N CYS A 85 -0.80 10.77 2.61
CA CYS A 85 -1.87 10.64 3.58
C CYS A 85 -2.99 9.72 3.09
N GLU A 86 -3.34 9.76 1.80
CA GLU A 86 -4.34 8.86 1.23
C GLU A 86 -3.91 7.40 1.29
N CYS A 87 -2.64 7.09 0.97
CA CYS A 87 -2.10 5.74 1.11
C CYS A 87 -2.15 5.25 2.56
N ASP A 88 -1.73 6.09 3.51
CA ASP A 88 -1.73 5.77 4.94
C ASP A 88 -3.17 5.59 5.47
N LEU A 89 -4.08 6.46 5.05
CA LEU A 89 -5.50 6.40 5.41
C LEU A 89 -6.17 5.14 4.88
N GLN A 90 -5.85 4.73 3.65
CA GLN A 90 -6.34 3.47 3.09
C GLN A 90 -5.89 2.27 3.94
N LEU A 91 -4.62 2.24 4.34
CA LEU A 91 -4.10 1.20 5.23
C LEU A 91 -4.80 1.23 6.59
N ALA A 92 -4.90 2.41 7.23
CA ALA A 92 -5.53 2.54 8.55
C ALA A 92 -6.98 2.06 8.55
N ARG A 93 -7.77 2.45 7.53
CA ARG A 93 -9.16 1.99 7.35
C ARG A 93 -9.23 0.48 7.12
N ALA A 94 -8.33 -0.06 6.32
CA ALA A 94 -8.30 -1.49 6.04
C ALA A 94 -7.91 -2.31 7.29
N LEU A 95 -6.90 -1.88 8.05
CA LEU A 95 -6.52 -2.52 9.31
C LEU A 95 -7.63 -2.44 10.34
N SER A 96 -8.30 -1.29 10.49
CA SER A 96 -9.46 -1.17 11.39
C SER A 96 -10.61 -2.09 10.97
N LYS A 97 -10.86 -2.23 9.65
CA LYS A 97 -11.89 -3.13 9.12
C LYS A 97 -11.57 -4.61 9.38
N TYR A 98 -10.31 -5.00 9.26
CA TYR A 98 -9.87 -6.39 9.33
C TYR A 98 -9.24 -6.76 10.68
N GLU A 99 -9.36 -5.90 11.69
CA GLU A 99 -8.77 -6.11 13.03
C GLU A 99 -9.18 -7.46 13.64
N SER A 100 -10.44 -7.86 13.47
CA SER A 100 -10.95 -9.15 13.97
C SER A 100 -10.37 -10.38 13.27
N GLU A 101 -9.72 -10.20 12.11
CA GLU A 101 -9.04 -11.27 11.38
C GLU A 101 -7.57 -11.40 11.80
N TRP A 102 -7.09 -10.59 12.75
CA TRP A 102 -5.72 -10.67 13.24
C TRP A 102 -5.41 -12.03 13.85
N ASP A 103 -4.40 -12.68 13.31
CA ASP A 103 -3.89 -13.96 13.77
C ASP A 103 -2.40 -13.83 14.11
N GLU A 104 -2.09 -13.98 15.40
CA GLU A 104 -0.72 -13.88 15.91
C GLU A 104 0.21 -14.94 15.31
N SER A 105 -0.32 -16.11 14.90
CA SER A 105 0.46 -17.17 14.24
C SER A 105 1.07 -16.70 12.91
N LEU A 106 0.47 -15.68 12.28
CA LEU A 106 0.96 -15.11 11.04
C LEU A 106 1.95 -13.96 11.25
N HIS A 107 2.31 -13.66 12.50
CA HIS A 107 3.35 -12.71 12.86
C HIS A 107 4.70 -13.43 12.96
N SER A 108 5.71 -12.95 12.23
CA SER A 108 7.04 -13.59 12.17
C SER A 108 7.80 -13.67 13.50
N VAL A 109 7.67 -12.64 14.35
CA VAL A 109 8.31 -12.61 15.68
C VAL A 109 7.50 -13.33 16.77
N LYS A 110 6.17 -13.31 16.68
CA LYS A 110 5.28 -13.76 17.77
C LYS A 110 4.64 -15.13 17.51
N GLY A 111 4.56 -15.56 16.26
CA GLY A 111 3.81 -16.74 15.83
C GLY A 111 4.60 -17.75 15.00
N ASP A 112 5.93 -17.59 14.90
CA ASP A 112 6.82 -18.45 14.11
C ASP A 112 6.55 -18.48 12.59
N PHE A 113 5.89 -17.45 12.05
CA PHE A 113 5.64 -17.36 10.60
C PHE A 113 6.94 -17.28 9.80
N ASP A 114 7.24 -18.35 9.06
CA ASP A 114 8.35 -18.40 8.11
C ASP A 114 7.92 -17.93 6.72
N ARG A 115 8.34 -16.70 6.39
CA ARG A 115 8.06 -16.06 5.12
C ARG A 115 8.70 -16.79 3.93
N GLU A 116 9.90 -17.34 4.09
CA GLU A 116 10.65 -17.90 2.96
C GLU A 116 9.99 -19.19 2.45
N THR A 117 9.45 -19.99 3.37
CA THR A 117 8.74 -21.24 3.02
C THR A 117 7.28 -21.00 2.64
N THR A 118 6.61 -20.01 3.25
CA THR A 118 5.18 -19.79 3.05
C THR A 118 4.88 -18.92 1.83
N CYS A 119 5.69 -17.89 1.58
CA CYS A 119 5.45 -16.93 0.50
C CYS A 119 6.15 -17.37 -0.80
N ALA A 120 5.65 -18.41 -1.46
CA ALA A 120 6.25 -18.87 -2.70
C ALA A 120 6.22 -17.80 -3.81
N VAL A 121 7.38 -17.57 -4.46
CA VAL A 121 7.45 -16.85 -5.74
C VAL A 121 7.19 -17.86 -6.85
N PRO A 122 6.24 -17.63 -7.78
CA PRO A 122 6.00 -18.55 -8.88
C PRO A 122 7.29 -18.80 -9.69
N PRO A 123 7.59 -20.07 -10.06
CA PRO A 123 8.73 -20.38 -10.90
C PRO A 123 8.57 -19.68 -12.26
N GLY A 124 9.59 -18.95 -12.69
CA GLY A 124 9.58 -18.11 -13.89
C GLY A 124 9.63 -16.60 -13.64
N GLY A 125 9.52 -16.17 -12.38
CA GLY A 125 9.47 -14.74 -12.04
C GLY A 125 8.12 -14.14 -12.42
N GLY A 126 7.67 -13.14 -11.67
CA GLY A 126 6.48 -12.38 -12.07
C GLY A 126 6.78 -11.54 -13.31
N ASN A 127 5.83 -11.43 -14.25
CA ASN A 127 5.88 -10.40 -15.29
C ASN A 127 6.24 -9.05 -14.63
N PRO A 128 7.28 -8.35 -15.13
CA PRO A 128 7.75 -7.13 -14.50
C PRO A 128 6.63 -6.10 -14.48
N ILE A 129 6.58 -5.36 -13.38
CA ILE A 129 5.73 -4.18 -13.31
C ILE A 129 6.39 -3.10 -14.17
N LEU A 130 5.64 -2.52 -15.09
CA LEU A 130 6.15 -1.53 -16.03
C LEU A 130 5.98 -0.11 -15.49
N GLU A 131 4.76 0.21 -15.06
CA GLU A 131 4.34 1.54 -14.60
C GLU A 131 3.17 1.40 -13.62
N CYS A 132 2.69 2.51 -13.08
CA CYS A 132 1.45 2.61 -12.34
C CYS A 132 0.34 3.25 -13.17
N CYS A 133 -0.88 2.77 -12.97
CA CYS A 133 -2.09 3.37 -13.53
C CYS A 133 -2.58 4.54 -12.66
N GLY A 134 -3.11 5.57 -13.30
CA GLY A 134 -3.62 6.78 -12.64
C GLY A 134 -2.65 7.96 -12.70
N ASP A 135 -2.91 8.96 -11.87
CA ASP A 135 -2.08 10.15 -11.74
C ASP A 135 -2.05 10.64 -10.28
N LYS A 136 -1.49 11.83 -10.04
CA LYS A 136 -1.33 12.45 -8.72
C LYS A 136 -2.65 12.70 -7.98
N THR A 137 -3.76 12.73 -8.70
CA THR A 137 -5.11 12.99 -8.17
C THR A 137 -5.91 11.73 -7.88
N THR A 138 -5.43 10.56 -8.30
CA THR A 138 -6.16 9.29 -8.16
C THR A 138 -5.68 8.40 -7.01
N PHE A 139 -4.67 8.85 -6.26
CA PHE A 139 -4.26 8.16 -5.03
C PHE A 139 -5.42 8.09 -4.02
N PRO A 140 -5.59 6.96 -3.32
CA PRO A 140 -4.65 5.85 -3.17
C PRO A 140 -4.91 4.67 -4.12
N PHE A 141 -5.67 4.87 -5.20
CA PHE A 141 -6.15 3.77 -6.04
C PHE A 141 -5.17 3.33 -7.13
N ASN A 142 -4.05 4.03 -7.31
CA ASN A 142 -3.09 3.78 -8.38
C ASN A 142 -2.52 2.36 -8.28
N GLN A 143 -2.77 1.55 -9.30
CA GLN A 143 -2.33 0.15 -9.32
C GLN A 143 -1.12 -0.06 -10.24
N PRO A 144 -0.15 -0.89 -9.82
CA PRO A 144 0.93 -1.31 -10.69
C PRO A 144 0.41 -2.13 -11.88
N ARG A 145 0.78 -1.71 -13.09
CA ARG A 145 0.47 -2.40 -14.34
C ARG A 145 1.65 -3.23 -14.83
N ARG A 146 1.38 -4.45 -15.29
CA ARG A 146 2.37 -5.31 -15.97
C ARG A 146 2.29 -5.13 -17.49
N ALA A 147 3.34 -5.55 -18.19
CA ALA A 147 3.48 -5.37 -19.66
C ALA A 147 2.25 -5.81 -20.48
N ASN A 148 1.52 -6.83 -20.04
CA ASN A 148 0.35 -7.41 -20.72
C ASN A 148 -1.02 -6.96 -20.14
N GLN A 149 -1.04 -5.95 -19.28
CA GLN A 149 -2.27 -5.32 -18.75
C GLN A 149 -2.48 -3.94 -19.38
N CYS A 150 -3.68 -3.37 -19.29
CA CYS A 150 -3.97 -1.96 -19.62
C CYS A 150 -4.45 -1.21 -18.37
N CYS A 151 -4.37 0.12 -18.41
CA CYS A 151 -4.97 0.97 -17.39
C CYS A 151 -6.42 1.32 -17.75
N ASP A 152 -7.27 1.35 -16.73
CA ASP A 152 -8.59 1.97 -16.74
C ASP A 152 -8.65 2.93 -15.55
N GLY A 153 -8.38 4.21 -15.82
CA GLY A 153 -8.10 5.18 -14.77
C GLY A 153 -6.95 4.70 -13.86
N PRO A 154 -7.14 4.63 -12.52
CA PRO A 154 -6.11 4.17 -11.59
C PRO A 154 -5.97 2.63 -11.53
N GLU A 155 -6.85 1.86 -12.17
CA GLU A 155 -6.86 0.41 -12.08
C GLU A 155 -6.08 -0.26 -13.22
N ALA A 156 -5.34 -1.33 -12.89
CA ALA A 156 -4.70 -2.19 -13.88
C ALA A 156 -5.62 -3.38 -14.19
N LYS A 157 -6.18 -3.44 -15.41
CA LYS A 157 -7.13 -4.49 -15.79
C LYS A 157 -6.46 -5.88 -15.88
N PRO A 158 -7.21 -6.96 -15.63
CA PRO A 158 -6.74 -8.33 -15.88
C PRO A 158 -6.35 -8.56 -17.35
N LEU A 159 -5.61 -9.63 -17.58
CA LEU A 159 -5.17 -10.01 -18.93
C LEU A 159 -6.36 -10.26 -19.84
N GLY A 160 -6.33 -9.68 -21.05
CA GLY A 160 -7.38 -9.84 -22.05
C GLY A 160 -8.69 -9.10 -21.73
N GLN A 161 -8.65 -8.12 -20.81
CA GLN A 161 -9.78 -7.25 -20.48
C GLN A 161 -9.54 -5.78 -20.88
N CYS A 162 -8.62 -5.61 -21.81
CA CYS A 162 -8.59 -4.49 -22.75
C CYS A 162 -9.44 -4.93 -23.95
#